data_AF-A0A536WIA4-F1
#
_entry.id   AF-A0A536WIA4-F1
#
_cell.length_a   1.000
_cell.length_b   1.000
_cell.length_c   1.000
_cell.angle_alpha   90.00
_cell.angle_beta   90.00
_cell.angle_gamma   90.00
#
_symmetry.space_group_name_H-M   'P 1'
#
loop_
_entity.id
_entity.type
_entity.pdbx_description
1 polymer ?
#
loop_
_entity_poly.entity_id
_entity_poly.type
_entity_poly.pdbx_seq_one_letter_code
_entity_poly.pdbx_strand_id
1 'polypeptide(L)'
;MGADAIWITEAEVVQLMDLKDAIVALEAALREEARGEAHNMAKTLLQYGKNNLHAIGGKLGNLVGTKTWTHTQGGTCPLLLLWSAEDGSLVAVIEAFALGNLRTGGISGVAADWMARQDAKVMALVGTGKQALAQLGAMLAVRPIERLRIYSPREDSREAFAAKAREEFGIEAEVSAS
;
A
#
# COMPACT_ATOMS: atom_id res chain seq x y z
N MET A 1 17.12 -9.88 27.86
CA MET A 1 17.47 -9.82 26.42
C MET A 1 16.63 -10.91 25.77
N GLY A 2 15.37 -10.56 25.46
CA GLY A 2 14.36 -11.47 24.92
C GLY A 2 14.60 -11.74 23.43
N ALA A 3 13.96 -12.80 22.93
CA ALA A 3 13.97 -13.37 21.58
C ALA A 3 14.65 -12.56 20.46
N ASP A 4 15.46 -13.23 19.64
CA ASP A 4 16.05 -12.65 18.43
C ASP A 4 14.96 -12.05 17.54
N ALA A 5 15.13 -10.78 17.15
CA ALA A 5 14.21 -10.11 16.26
C ALA A 5 14.13 -10.84 14.92
N ILE A 6 12.91 -11.01 14.39
CA ILE A 6 12.70 -11.72 13.12
C ILE A 6 13.00 -10.77 11.95
N TRP A 7 13.77 -11.24 10.98
CA TRP A 7 13.92 -10.57 9.70
C TRP A 7 12.92 -11.14 8.71
N ILE A 8 12.09 -10.29 8.11
CA ILE A 8 11.12 -10.68 7.07
C ILE A 8 11.50 -10.00 5.77
N THR A 9 11.84 -10.81 4.77
CA THR A 9 12.22 -10.37 3.43
C THR A 9 11.01 -9.99 2.56
N GLU A 10 11.23 -9.28 1.46
CA GLU A 10 10.17 -8.98 0.48
C GLU A 10 9.46 -10.24 -0.03
N ALA A 11 10.22 -11.33 -0.24
CA ALA A 11 9.66 -12.58 -0.71
C ALA A 11 8.69 -13.18 0.32
N GLU A 12 9.04 -13.13 1.60
CA GLU A 12 8.18 -13.59 2.68
C GLU A 12 6.96 -12.67 2.86
N VAL A 13 7.13 -11.34 2.75
CA VAL A 13 5.99 -10.40 2.79
C VAL A 13 4.94 -10.77 1.74
N VAL A 14 5.37 -11.00 0.49
CA VAL A 14 4.45 -11.32 -0.62
C VAL A 14 3.81 -12.71 -0.45
N GLN A 15 4.44 -13.62 0.29
CA GLN A 15 3.87 -14.93 0.62
C GLN A 15 2.89 -14.89 1.80
N LEU A 16 3.10 -13.99 2.76
CA LEU A 16 2.37 -13.96 4.02
C LEU A 16 1.14 -13.06 4.00
N MET A 17 1.06 -12.08 3.10
CA MET A 17 -0.01 -11.10 3.10
C MET A 17 -0.42 -10.70 1.69
N ASP A 18 -1.73 -10.77 1.40
CA ASP A 18 -2.29 -10.25 0.17
C ASP A 18 -2.96 -8.88 0.36
N LEU A 19 -3.56 -8.36 -0.72
CA LEU A 19 -4.21 -7.04 -0.69
C LEU A 19 -5.50 -7.03 0.14
N LYS A 20 -6.23 -8.14 0.23
CA LYS A 20 -7.44 -8.24 1.06
C LYS A 20 -7.07 -8.21 2.53
N ASP A 21 -6.03 -8.95 2.91
CA ASP A 21 -5.49 -8.92 4.27
C ASP A 21 -5.04 -7.50 4.65
N ALA A 22 -4.36 -6.81 3.73
CA ALA A 22 -3.95 -5.43 3.93
C ALA A 22 -5.14 -4.47 4.13
N ILE A 23 -6.23 -4.64 3.38
CA ILE A 23 -7.45 -3.82 3.53
C ILE A 23 -8.06 -4.02 4.92
N VAL A 24 -8.21 -5.27 5.36
CA VAL A 24 -8.75 -5.60 6.69
C VAL A 24 -7.88 -5.01 7.80
N ALA A 25 -6.55 -5.18 7.71
CA ALA A 25 -5.62 -4.65 8.69
C ALA A 25 -5.63 -3.11 8.75
N LEU A 26 -5.71 -2.45 7.60
CA LEU A 26 -5.80 -0.99 7.52
C LEU A 26 -7.11 -0.46 8.11
N GLU A 27 -8.25 -1.10 7.83
CA GLU A 27 -9.53 -0.71 8.41
C GLU A 27 -9.50 -0.83 9.93
N ALA A 28 -8.95 -1.92 10.47
CA ALA A 28 -8.78 -2.10 11.91
C ALA A 28 -7.92 -0.98 12.53
N ALA A 29 -6.78 -0.66 11.90
CA ALA A 29 -5.90 0.41 12.35
C ALA A 29 -6.58 1.79 12.34
N LEU A 30 -7.36 2.11 11.30
CA LEU A 30 -8.14 3.35 11.23
C LEU A 30 -9.21 3.43 12.33
N ARG A 31 -9.83 2.30 12.70
CA ARG A 31 -10.81 2.26 13.79
C ARG A 31 -10.16 2.52 15.15
N GLU A 32 -8.98 1.96 15.41
CA GLU A 32 -8.20 2.27 16.63
C GLU A 32 -7.73 3.73 16.65
N GLU A 33 -7.28 4.27 15.52
CA GLU A 33 -6.91 5.68 15.41
C GLU A 33 -8.11 6.60 15.69
N ALA A 34 -9.28 6.28 15.14
CA ALA A 34 -10.50 7.05 15.38
C ALA A 34 -10.95 7.05 16.86
N ARG A 35 -10.56 6.03 17.63
CA ARG A 35 -10.78 5.95 19.09
C ARG A 35 -9.68 6.62 19.92
N GLY A 36 -8.60 7.07 19.29
CA GLY A 36 -7.43 7.61 19.97
C GLY A 36 -6.52 6.55 20.59
N GLU A 37 -6.64 5.28 20.18
CA GLU A 37 -5.87 4.14 20.71
C GLU A 37 -4.60 3.86 19.88
N ALA A 38 -4.60 4.33 18.63
CA ALA A 38 -3.45 4.36 17.74
C ALA A 38 -2.95 5.79 17.54
N HIS A 39 -1.64 5.95 17.34
CA HIS A 39 -1.00 7.26 17.18
C HIS A 39 -0.01 7.25 16.03
N ASN A 40 -0.03 8.31 15.23
CA ASN A 40 0.94 8.52 14.16
C ASN A 40 2.10 9.40 14.64
N MET A 41 3.32 9.01 14.28
CA MET A 41 4.51 9.84 14.42
C MET A 41 4.47 10.97 13.37
N ALA A 42 4.92 12.17 13.75
CA ALA A 42 5.18 13.22 12.77
C ALA A 42 6.21 12.73 11.73
N LYS A 43 5.89 12.87 10.45
CA LYS A 43 6.81 12.48 9.37
C LYS A 43 8.09 13.30 9.48
N THR A 44 9.21 12.62 9.56
CA THR A 44 10.53 13.24 9.56
C THR A 44 11.16 13.09 8.19
N LEU A 45 11.77 14.17 7.71
CA LEU A 45 12.47 14.23 6.43
C LEU A 45 13.81 14.93 6.63
N LEU A 46 14.89 14.29 6.22
CA LEU A 46 16.18 14.93 6.05
C LEU A 46 16.52 14.99 4.56
N GLN A 47 16.73 16.21 4.04
CA GLN A 47 17.18 16.44 2.67
C GLN A 47 18.70 16.69 2.66
N TYR A 48 19.42 16.01 1.78
CA TYR A 48 20.87 16.21 1.61
C TYR A 48 21.30 15.99 0.16
N GLY A 49 21.83 17.04 -0.48
CA GLY A 49 22.08 17.03 -1.92
C GLY A 49 20.83 16.66 -2.72
N LYS A 50 20.94 15.68 -3.61
CA LYS A 50 19.82 15.12 -4.41
C LYS A 50 19.11 13.94 -3.72
N ASN A 51 19.49 13.60 -2.48
CA ASN A 51 19.00 12.46 -1.75
C ASN A 51 18.17 12.91 -0.54
N ASN A 52 17.34 12.02 -0.01
CA ASN A 52 16.65 12.27 1.25
C ASN A 52 16.47 11.00 2.07
N LEU A 53 16.33 11.18 3.38
CA LEU A 53 15.98 10.15 4.35
C LEU A 53 14.60 10.48 4.91
N HIS A 54 13.73 9.49 4.95
CA HIS A 54 12.37 9.61 5.46
C HIS A 54 12.18 8.68 6.66
N ALA A 55 11.41 9.12 7.64
CA ALA A 55 10.84 8.26 8.66
C ALA A 55 9.36 8.60 8.87
N ILE A 56 8.53 7.57 8.86
CA ILE A 56 7.12 7.61 9.31
C ILE A 56 6.93 6.48 10.30
N GLY A 57 5.97 6.58 11.20
CA GLY A 57 5.81 5.56 12.22
C GLY A 57 4.54 5.77 13.02
N GLY A 58 4.32 4.90 13.99
CA GLY A 58 3.18 4.98 14.88
C GLY A 58 3.15 3.88 15.92
N LYS A 59 2.13 3.93 16.76
CA LYS A 59 1.80 2.92 17.76
C LYS A 59 0.43 2.34 17.42
N LEU A 60 0.32 1.02 17.42
CA LEU A 60 -0.92 0.27 17.21
C LEU A 60 -0.91 -0.95 18.13
N GLY A 61 -1.97 -1.18 18.91
CA GLY A 61 -1.97 -2.25 19.92
C GLY A 61 -0.75 -2.17 20.86
N ASN A 62 -0.03 -3.29 21.01
CA ASN A 62 1.21 -3.40 21.80
C ASN A 62 2.50 -3.26 20.95
N LEU A 63 2.40 -2.68 19.75
CA LEU A 63 3.53 -2.48 18.84
C LEU A 63 3.77 -0.99 18.61
N VAL A 64 5.04 -0.61 18.57
CA VAL A 64 5.50 0.68 18.06
C VAL A 64 6.39 0.40 16.86
N GLY A 65 6.20 1.15 15.78
CA GLY A 65 6.95 0.90 14.54
C GLY A 65 7.36 2.16 13.82
N THR A 66 8.46 2.05 13.06
CA THR A 66 8.89 3.10 12.13
C THR A 66 9.26 2.48 10.80
N LYS A 67 8.71 3.04 9.72
CA LYS A 67 9.20 2.81 8.38
C LYS A 67 10.19 3.90 8.01
N THR A 68 11.43 3.51 7.79
CA THR A 68 12.52 4.41 7.40
C THR A 68 13.08 4.00 6.05
N TRP A 69 13.44 4.99 5.22
CA TRP A 69 14.07 4.73 3.93
C TRP A 69 14.86 5.94 3.46
N THR A 70 15.97 5.65 2.79
CA THR A 70 16.69 6.66 2.02
C THR A 70 16.30 6.54 0.56
N HIS A 71 15.99 7.66 -0.09
CA HIS A 71 15.90 7.74 -1.53
C HIS A 71 17.14 8.44 -2.08
N THR A 72 17.86 7.72 -2.93
CA THR A 72 19.08 8.20 -3.59
C THR A 72 18.97 8.02 -5.10
N GLN A 73 19.93 8.56 -5.83
CA GLN A 73 20.06 8.26 -7.26
C GLN A 73 20.30 6.78 -7.56
N GLY A 74 20.86 6.02 -6.61
CA GLY A 74 21.08 4.58 -6.73
C GLY A 74 19.86 3.73 -6.35
N GLY A 75 18.76 4.34 -5.92
CA GLY A 75 17.55 3.65 -5.50
C GLY A 75 17.18 3.91 -4.04
N THR A 76 16.32 3.04 -3.52
CA THR A 76 15.78 3.12 -2.16
C THR A 76 15.64 1.73 -1.55
N CYS A 77 15.72 1.65 -0.22
CA CYS A 77 15.49 0.44 0.55
C CYS A 77 14.66 0.82 1.79
N PRO A 78 13.33 0.63 1.74
CA PRO A 78 12.46 0.86 2.88
C PRO A 78 12.44 -0.33 3.82
N LEU A 79 12.63 -0.06 5.11
CA LEU A 79 12.50 -1.04 6.19
C LEU A 79 11.43 -0.56 7.17
N LEU A 80 10.57 -1.47 7.59
CA LEU A 80 9.69 -1.31 8.75
C LEU A 80 10.32 -2.03 9.93
N LEU A 81 10.65 -1.26 10.96
CA LEU A 81 11.14 -1.79 12.23
C LEU A 81 9.98 -1.77 13.24
N LEU A 82 9.83 -2.86 14.00
CA LEU A 82 8.79 -3.03 15.01
C LEU A 82 9.40 -3.35 16.36
N TRP A 83 8.91 -2.68 17.39
CA TRP A 83 9.24 -2.91 18.79
C TRP A 83 8.00 -3.23 19.61
N SER A 84 8.20 -3.98 20.69
CA SER A 84 7.21 -4.16 21.75
C SER A 84 7.01 -2.82 22.49
N ALA A 85 5.76 -2.38 22.61
CA ALA A 85 5.41 -1.19 23.39
C ALA A 85 5.51 -1.44 24.91
N GLU A 86 5.58 -2.71 25.33
CA GLU A 86 5.62 -3.12 26.73
C GLU A 86 7.03 -3.05 27.32
N ASP A 87 8.03 -3.55 26.60
CA ASP A 87 9.41 -3.68 27.10
C ASP A 87 10.48 -3.04 26.19
N GLY A 88 10.08 -2.48 25.06
CA GLY A 88 10.98 -1.81 24.10
C GLY A 88 11.89 -2.76 23.32
N SER A 89 11.69 -4.07 23.41
CA SER A 89 12.45 -5.06 22.63
C SER A 89 12.14 -4.94 21.13
N LEU A 90 13.17 -5.11 20.29
CA LEU A 90 12.98 -5.19 18.84
C LEU A 90 12.34 -6.53 18.50
N VAL A 91 11.20 -6.50 17.82
CA VAL A 91 10.40 -7.69 17.48
C VAL A 91 10.67 -8.13 16.06
N ALA A 92 10.73 -7.18 15.11
CA ALA A 92 10.95 -7.50 13.71
C ALA A 92 11.63 -6.38 12.92
N VAL A 93 12.34 -6.77 11.87
CA VAL A 93 12.77 -5.92 10.78
C VAL A 93 12.19 -6.48 9.48
N ILE A 94 11.42 -5.66 8.77
CA ILE A 94 10.64 -6.10 7.61
C ILE A 94 11.01 -5.24 6.40
N GLU A 95 11.35 -5.87 5.29
CA GLU A 95 11.50 -5.18 4.00
C GLU A 95 10.13 -4.65 3.53
N ALA A 96 10.05 -3.36 3.17
CA ALA A 96 8.78 -2.63 3.12
C ALA A 96 8.43 -2.03 1.75
N PHE A 97 8.96 -2.54 0.64
CA PHE A 97 8.52 -2.21 -0.71
C PHE A 97 7.13 -2.79 -0.98
N ALA A 98 6.95 -4.11 -0.85
CA ALA A 98 5.66 -4.77 -1.06
C ALA A 98 4.62 -4.24 -0.08
N LEU A 99 4.94 -4.16 1.22
CA LEU A 99 4.08 -3.52 2.23
C LEU A 99 3.72 -2.09 1.84
N GLY A 100 4.68 -1.32 1.33
CA GLY A 100 4.48 0.04 0.87
C GLY A 100 3.44 0.15 -0.25
N ASN A 101 3.47 -0.78 -1.20
CA ASN A 101 2.49 -0.87 -2.29
C ASN A 101 1.13 -1.37 -1.79
N LEU A 102 1.11 -2.48 -1.04
CA LEU A 102 -0.10 -3.08 -0.47
C LEU A 102 -0.88 -2.06 0.35
N ARG A 103 -0.23 -1.33 1.25
CA ARG A 103 -0.92 -0.33 2.08
C ARG A 103 -1.42 0.89 1.29
N THR A 104 -0.74 1.25 0.19
CA THR A 104 -1.12 2.40 -0.64
C THR A 104 -2.34 2.08 -1.51
N GLY A 105 -2.42 0.86 -2.06
CA GLY A 105 -3.64 0.38 -2.72
C GLY A 105 -4.76 0.09 -1.71
N GLY A 106 -4.41 -0.62 -0.64
CA GLY A 106 -5.35 -1.10 0.37
C GLY A 106 -6.13 0.01 1.05
N ILE A 107 -5.53 1.17 1.30
CA ILE A 107 -6.27 2.29 1.92
C ILE A 107 -7.38 2.82 1.00
N SER A 108 -7.18 2.78 -0.31
CA SER A 108 -8.24 3.07 -1.28
C SER A 108 -9.30 1.98 -1.31
N GLY A 109 -8.90 0.72 -1.10
CA GLY A 109 -9.83 -0.40 -0.92
C GLY A 109 -10.75 -0.20 0.29
N VAL A 110 -10.20 0.21 1.44
CA VAL A 110 -11.01 0.56 2.63
C VAL A 110 -12.00 1.69 2.31
N ALA A 111 -11.52 2.78 1.69
CA ALA A 111 -12.38 3.90 1.33
C ALA A 111 -13.49 3.48 0.35
N ALA A 112 -13.16 2.70 -0.67
CA ALA A 112 -14.13 2.19 -1.63
C ALA A 112 -15.14 1.25 -0.95
N ASP A 113 -14.70 0.43 0.01
CA ASP A 113 -15.59 -0.48 0.73
C ASP A 113 -16.64 0.26 1.56
N TRP A 114 -16.29 1.42 2.11
CA TRP A 114 -17.22 2.25 2.86
C TRP A 114 -18.07 3.18 1.99
N MET A 115 -17.51 3.69 0.90
CA MET A 115 -18.10 4.84 0.18
C MET A 115 -18.66 4.49 -1.21
N ALA A 116 -18.17 3.44 -1.86
CA ALA A 116 -18.68 3.05 -3.17
C ALA A 116 -19.95 2.21 -3.04
N ARG A 117 -20.88 2.33 -3.99
CA ARG A 117 -22.05 1.45 -4.06
C ARG A 117 -21.63 -0.02 -4.08
N GLN A 118 -22.34 -0.87 -3.34
CA GLN A 118 -22.01 -2.30 -3.23
C GLN A 118 -22.10 -3.02 -4.59
N ASP A 119 -22.98 -2.54 -5.48
CA ASP A 119 -23.22 -3.06 -6.83
C ASP A 119 -22.42 -2.31 -7.91
N ALA A 120 -21.38 -1.56 -7.54
CA ALA A 120 -20.53 -0.89 -8.51
C ALA A 120 -19.84 -1.93 -9.43
N LYS A 121 -20.21 -1.90 -10.71
CA LYS A 121 -19.70 -2.81 -11.77
C LYS A 121 -18.69 -2.15 -12.72
N VAL A 122 -18.60 -0.82 -12.71
CA VAL A 122 -17.73 -0.07 -13.62
C VAL A 122 -16.79 0.81 -12.82
N MET A 123 -15.49 0.68 -13.07
CA MET A 123 -14.45 1.54 -12.53
C MET A 123 -13.91 2.44 -13.63
N ALA A 124 -13.76 3.73 -13.35
CA ALA A 124 -12.95 4.63 -14.16
C ALA A 124 -11.57 4.79 -13.51
N LEU A 125 -10.51 4.66 -14.31
CA LEU A 125 -9.13 4.82 -13.90
C LEU A 125 -8.50 5.96 -14.72
N VAL A 126 -8.20 7.05 -14.03
CA VAL A 126 -7.58 8.24 -14.61
C VAL A 126 -6.11 8.26 -14.20
N GLY A 127 -5.24 7.93 -15.15
CA GLY A 127 -3.81 7.80 -14.96
C GLY A 127 -3.35 6.34 -14.87
N THR A 128 -2.31 6.01 -15.63
CA THR A 128 -1.77 4.64 -15.81
C THR A 128 -0.36 4.51 -15.25
N GLY A 129 -0.05 5.31 -14.23
CA GLY A 129 1.25 5.35 -13.58
C GLY A 129 1.49 4.20 -12.58
N LYS A 130 2.57 4.31 -11.80
CA LYS A 130 3.07 3.26 -10.89
C LYS A 130 2.04 2.72 -9.88
N GLN A 131 1.01 3.48 -9.53
CA GLN A 131 -0.01 3.09 -8.56
C GLN A 131 -1.26 2.46 -9.20
N ALA A 132 -1.42 2.56 -10.51
CA ALA A 132 -2.67 2.23 -11.20
C ALA A 132 -3.09 0.77 -11.01
N LEU A 133 -2.15 -0.18 -11.05
CA LEU A 133 -2.44 -1.61 -10.80
C LEU A 133 -2.88 -1.86 -9.36
N ALA A 134 -2.21 -1.25 -8.38
CA ALA A 134 -2.57 -1.40 -6.98
C ALA A 134 -3.97 -0.83 -6.70
N GLN A 135 -4.33 0.27 -7.35
CA GLN A 135 -5.68 0.86 -7.25
C GLN A 135 -6.74 -0.02 -7.91
N LEU A 136 -6.46 -0.58 -9.09
CA LEU A 136 -7.36 -1.55 -9.74
C LEU A 136 -7.56 -2.78 -8.87
N GLY A 137 -6.47 -3.38 -8.38
CA GLY A 137 -6.54 -4.54 -7.48
C GLY A 137 -7.34 -4.26 -6.22
N ALA A 138 -7.18 -3.06 -5.62
CA ALA A 138 -7.91 -2.68 -4.41
C ALA A 138 -9.41 -2.56 -4.66
N MET A 139 -9.83 -2.00 -5.80
CA MET A 139 -11.24 -1.91 -6.18
C MET A 139 -11.83 -3.30 -6.46
N LEU A 140 -11.09 -4.17 -7.15
CA LEU A 140 -11.51 -5.56 -7.42
C LEU A 140 -11.61 -6.40 -6.15
N ALA A 141 -10.81 -6.10 -5.14
CA ALA A 141 -10.84 -6.80 -3.86
C ALA A 141 -12.15 -6.55 -3.09
N VAL A 142 -12.82 -5.42 -3.31
CA VAL A 142 -13.97 -4.97 -2.50
C VAL A 142 -15.25 -4.75 -3.31
N ARG A 143 -15.21 -4.67 -4.64
CA ARG A 143 -16.38 -4.46 -5.50
C ARG A 143 -16.43 -5.44 -6.68
N PRO A 144 -17.64 -5.79 -7.16
CA PRO A 144 -17.82 -6.67 -8.31
C PRO A 144 -17.59 -5.91 -9.63
N ILE A 145 -16.42 -5.30 -9.80
CA ILE A 145 -16.09 -4.55 -11.00
C ILE A 145 -15.94 -5.53 -12.16
N GLU A 146 -16.74 -5.33 -13.20
CA GLU A 146 -16.77 -6.13 -14.43
C GLU A 146 -16.06 -5.38 -15.58
N ARG A 147 -16.10 -4.04 -15.57
CA ARG A 147 -15.57 -3.18 -16.64
C ARG A 147 -14.69 -2.06 -16.11
N LEU A 148 -13.57 -1.84 -16.77
CA LEU A 148 -12.57 -0.82 -16.47
C LEU A 148 -12.44 0.18 -17.62
N ARG A 149 -12.69 1.45 -17.34
CA ARG A 149 -12.48 2.58 -18.28
C ARG A 149 -11.19 3.28 -17.97
N ILE A 150 -10.30 3.38 -18.95
CA ILE A 150 -8.94 3.88 -18.73
C ILE A 150 -8.73 5.16 -19.52
N TYR A 151 -8.26 6.20 -18.85
CA TYR A 151 -7.76 7.40 -19.48
C TYR A 151 -6.33 7.70 -19.01
N SER A 152 -5.45 8.03 -19.94
CA SER A 152 -4.19 8.72 -19.67
C SER A 152 -3.81 9.61 -20.86
N PRO A 153 -3.07 10.72 -20.65
CA PRO A 153 -2.70 11.63 -21.75
C PRO A 153 -1.91 10.97 -22.87
N ARG A 154 -1.11 9.94 -22.55
CA ARG A 154 -0.35 9.18 -23.53
C ARG A 154 -1.10 7.91 -23.90
N GLU A 155 -1.31 7.73 -25.20
CA GLU A 155 -2.02 6.58 -25.78
C GLU A 155 -1.29 5.25 -25.53
N ASP A 156 0.03 5.23 -25.80
CA ASP A 156 0.89 4.08 -25.56
C ASP A 156 0.74 3.50 -24.13
N SER A 157 0.62 4.41 -23.15
CA SER A 157 0.56 4.09 -21.73
C SER A 157 -0.79 3.49 -21.33
N ARG A 158 -1.91 4.02 -21.86
CA ARG A 158 -3.25 3.44 -21.59
C ARG A 158 -3.48 2.12 -22.30
N GLU A 159 -2.95 1.94 -23.50
CA GLU A 159 -3.04 0.67 -24.22
C GLU A 159 -2.23 -0.43 -23.51
N ALA A 160 -0.98 -0.12 -23.15
CA ALA A 160 -0.14 -1.05 -22.39
C ALA A 160 -0.77 -1.43 -21.04
N PHE A 161 -1.34 -0.45 -20.33
CA PHE A 161 -2.03 -0.72 -19.08
C PHE A 161 -3.30 -1.57 -19.28
N ALA A 162 -4.10 -1.29 -20.32
CA ALA A 162 -5.30 -2.07 -20.62
C ALA A 162 -4.96 -3.53 -20.94
N ALA A 163 -3.92 -3.77 -21.74
CA ALA A 163 -3.42 -5.12 -22.01
C ALA A 163 -3.02 -5.84 -20.71
N LYS A 164 -2.23 -5.16 -19.87
CA LYS A 164 -1.79 -5.68 -18.57
C LYS A 164 -2.96 -5.98 -17.62
N ALA A 165 -3.96 -5.10 -17.56
CA ALA A 165 -5.13 -5.29 -16.72
C ALA A 165 -5.95 -6.52 -17.15
N ARG A 166 -6.11 -6.73 -18.46
CA ARG A 166 -6.77 -7.93 -19.01
C ARG A 166 -6.00 -9.20 -18.68
N GLU A 167 -4.67 -9.17 -18.79
CA GLU A 167 -3.79 -10.31 -18.50
C GLU A 167 -3.78 -10.69 -17.02
N GLU A 168 -3.56 -9.72 -16.12
CA GLU A 168 -3.41 -10.00 -14.68
C GLU A 168 -4.74 -10.23 -13.95
N PHE A 169 -5.83 -9.60 -14.39
CA PHE A 169 -7.11 -9.61 -13.67
C PHE A 169 -8.28 -10.20 -14.44
N GLY A 170 -8.13 -10.50 -15.74
CA GLY A 170 -9.23 -11.04 -16.56
C GLY A 170 -10.41 -10.10 -16.73
N ILE A 171 -10.20 -8.78 -16.60
CA ILE A 171 -11.26 -7.75 -16.63
C ILE A 171 -11.49 -7.18 -18.03
N GLU A 172 -12.74 -6.78 -18.35
CA GLU A 172 -13.02 -5.99 -19.55
C GLU A 172 -12.42 -4.59 -19.41
N ALA A 173 -11.27 -4.34 -20.02
CA ALA A 173 -10.64 -3.02 -20.05
C ALA A 173 -10.91 -2.30 -21.37
N GLU A 174 -11.32 -1.04 -21.32
CA GLU A 174 -11.50 -0.17 -22.47
C GLU A 174 -10.75 1.15 -22.27
N VAL A 175 -10.10 1.63 -23.33
CA VAL A 175 -9.40 2.92 -23.31
C VAL A 175 -10.33 4.02 -23.83
N SER A 176 -10.28 5.20 -23.20
CA SER A 176 -10.96 6.40 -23.69
C SER A 176 -9.95 7.45 -24.17
N ALA A 177 -10.29 8.10 -25.29
CA ALA A 177 -9.57 9.26 -25.81
C ALA A 177 -9.91 10.56 -25.06
N SER A 178 -11.06 10.60 -24.37
CA SER A 178 -11.63 11.76 -23.66
C SER A 178 -12.45 11.34 -22.45
#